data_AF-A0A6L5GPQ5-F1
#
_entry.id   AF-A0A6L5GPQ5-F1
#
_cell.length_a   1.000
_cell.length_b   1.000
_cell.length_c   1.000
_cell.angle_alpha   90.00
_cell.angle_beta   90.00
_cell.angle_gamma   90.00
#
_symmetry.space_group_name_H-M   'P 1'
#
loop_
_entity.id
_entity.type
_entity.pdbx_description
1 polymer ?
#
loop_
_entity_poly.entity_id
_entity_poly.type
_entity_poly.pdbx_seq_one_letter_code
_entity_poly.pdbx_strand_id
1 'polypeptide(L)' 'MIQAYYTFCHETLNIHMYTIPLIVAGALAILFGLLHWRKQKKREDEFEDKMEEKYRDADNGTAQDGAKQNSDPLFF' A
#
# COMPACT_ATOMS: atom_id res chain seq x y z
N MET A 1 -13.51 10.38 -40.03
CA MET A 1 -12.78 10.01 -38.80
C MET A 1 -13.29 8.68 -38.23
N ILE A 2 -14.54 8.57 -37.78
CA ILE A 2 -15.09 7.32 -37.20
C ILE A 2 -15.10 6.15 -38.20
N GLN A 3 -15.48 6.41 -39.46
CA GLN A 3 -15.49 5.37 -40.50
C GLN A 3 -14.08 4.83 -40.80
N ALA A 4 -13.08 5.71 -40.89
CA ALA A 4 -11.69 5.30 -41.09
C ALA A 4 -11.15 4.46 -39.91
N TYR A 5 -11.52 4.82 -38.68
CA TYR A 5 -11.18 4.05 -37.48
C TYR A 5 -11.86 2.68 -37.46
N TYR A 6 -13.14 2.62 -37.85
CA TYR A 6 -13.88 1.36 -37.98
C TYR A 6 -13.24 0.42 -39.01
N THR A 7 -12.96 0.93 -40.21
CA THR A 7 -12.28 0.19 -41.28
C THR A 7 -10.91 -0.32 -40.83
N PHE A 8 -10.13 0.51 -40.14
CA PHE A 8 -8.83 0.08 -39.61
C PHE A 8 -8.94 -1.05 -38.58
N CYS A 9 -9.88 -0.93 -37.63
CA CYS A 9 -10.08 -1.96 -36.61
C CYS A 9 -10.57 -3.28 -37.22
N HIS A 10 -11.58 -3.23 -38.09
CA HIS A 10 -12.24 -4.41 -38.62
C HIS A 10 -11.55 -5.04 -39.83
N GLU A 11 -10.98 -4.24 -40.74
CA GLU A 11 -10.39 -4.77 -41.98
C GLU A 11 -8.89 -5.03 -41.84
N THR A 12 -8.17 -4.21 -41.07
CA THR A 12 -6.69 -4.30 -40.99
C THR A 12 -6.24 -5.13 -39.80
N LEU A 13 -6.81 -4.88 -38.62
CA LEU A 13 -6.45 -5.62 -37.40
C LEU A 13 -7.41 -6.78 -37.07
N ASN A 14 -8.56 -6.88 -37.75
CA ASN A 14 -9.59 -7.90 -37.51
C ASN A 14 -10.05 -7.98 -36.04
N ILE A 15 -10.09 -6.83 -35.37
CA ILE A 15 -10.48 -6.68 -33.97
C ILE A 15 -11.65 -5.71 -33.84
N HIS A 16 -12.41 -5.85 -32.77
CA HIS A 16 -13.52 -4.96 -32.53
C HIS A 16 -13.02 -3.56 -32.11
N MET A 17 -13.77 -2.51 -32.43
CA MET A 17 -13.36 -1.13 -32.11
C MET A 17 -13.08 -0.88 -30.61
N TYR A 18 -13.68 -1.67 -29.72
CA TYR A 18 -13.48 -1.55 -28.27
C TYR A 18 -12.19 -2.25 -27.79
N THR A 19 -11.54 -3.06 -28.62
CA THR A 19 -10.33 -3.80 -28.24
C THR A 19 -9.16 -2.84 -27.96
N ILE A 20 -9.00 -1.80 -28.77
CA ILE A 20 -7.95 -0.79 -28.58
C ILE A 20 -8.11 -0.04 -27.24
N PRO A 21 -9.27 0.57 -26.91
CA PRO A 21 -9.43 1.22 -25.62
C PRO A 21 -9.35 0.24 -24.44
N LEU A 22 -9.75 -1.04 -24.61
CA LEU A 22 -9.57 -2.07 -23.58
C LEU A 22 -8.09 -2.32 -23.26
N ILE A 23 -7.24 -2.42 -24.29
CA ILE A 23 -5.79 -2.62 -24.11
C ILE A 23 -5.18 -1.41 -23.37
N VAL A 24 -5.58 -0.20 -23.75
CA VAL A 24 -5.12 1.03 -23.07
C VAL A 24 -5.54 1.03 -21.60
N ALA A 25 -6.78 0.69 -21.30
CA ALA A 25 -7.27 0.60 -19.92
C ALA A 25 -6.52 -0.47 -19.12
N GLY A 26 -6.25 -1.64 -19.70
CA GLY A 26 -5.47 -2.70 -19.07
C GLY A 26 -4.03 -2.28 -18.75
N ALA A 27 -3.37 -1.59 -19.67
CA ALA A 27 -2.02 -1.06 -19.46
C ALA A 27 -1.98 -0.03 -18.31
N LEU A 28 -2.98 0.86 -18.24
CA LEU A 28 -3.11 1.83 -17.15
C LEU A 28 -3.36 1.13 -15.81
N ALA A 29 -4.23 0.13 -15.76
CA ALA A 29 -4.52 -0.64 -14.55
C ALA A 29 -3.25 -1.30 -13.99
N ILE A 30 -2.41 -1.89 -14.85
CA ILE A 30 -1.11 -2.46 -14.45
C ILE A 30 -0.19 -1.38 -13.91
N LEU A 31 -0.08 -0.24 -14.59
CA LEU A 31 0.77 0.88 -14.15
C LEU A 31 0.35 1.40 -12.78
N PHE A 32 -0.95 1.64 -12.58
CA PHE A 32 -1.50 2.06 -11.30
C PHE A 32 -1.28 0.99 -10.22
N GLY A 33 -1.57 -0.27 -10.51
CA GLY A 33 -1.32 -1.38 -9.58
C GLY A 33 0.13 -1.41 -9.10
N LEU A 34 1.10 -1.23 -10.00
CA LEU A 34 2.52 -1.25 -9.68
C LEU A 34 2.97 -0.02 -8.86
N LEU A 35 2.46 1.16 -9.18
CA LEU A 35 2.69 2.39 -8.40
C LEU A 35 2.07 2.29 -7.00
N HIS A 36 0.85 1.74 -6.90
CA HIS A 36 0.17 1.56 -5.63
C HIS A 36 0.84 0.50 -4.77
N TRP A 37 1.30 -0.61 -5.35
CA TRP A 37 2.05 -1.64 -4.64
C TRP A 37 3.31 -1.08 -3.97
N ARG A 38 4.10 -0.27 -4.69
CA ARG A 38 5.31 0.37 -4.11
C ARG A 38 4.97 1.34 -2.98
N LYS A 39 3.83 2.03 -3.07
CA LYS A 39 3.35 2.94 -2.02
C LYS A 39 2.74 2.21 -0.82
N GLN A 40 2.06 1.09 -1.04
CA GLN A 40 1.52 0.25 0.02
C GLN A 40 2.64 -0.38 0.83
N LYS A 41 3.67 -0.93 0.16
CA LYS A 41 4.81 -1.52 0.85
C LYS A 41 5.50 -0.54 1.81
N LYS A 42 5.71 0.71 1.38
CA LYS A 42 6.28 1.75 2.24
C LYS A 42 5.42 2.03 3.49
N ARG A 43 4.09 1.94 3.38
CA ARG A 43 3.18 2.16 4.51
C ARG A 43 3.15 0.97 5.47
N GLU A 44 3.30 -0.24 4.95
CA GLU A 44 3.43 -1.45 5.77
C GLU A 44 4.74 -1.40 6.57
N ASP A 45 5.85 -1.08 5.92
CA ASP A 45 7.16 -0.94 6.57
C ASP A 45 7.12 0.15 7.67
N GLU A 46 6.58 1.35 7.38
CA GLU A 46 6.42 2.43 8.38
C GLU A 46 5.46 2.07 9.53
N PHE A 47 4.51 1.17 9.30
CA PHE A 47 3.60 0.70 10.35
C PHE A 47 4.27 -0.36 11.23
N GLU A 48 5.03 -1.28 10.63
CA GLU A 48 5.78 -2.31 11.34
C GLU A 48 6.86 -1.69 12.24
N ASP A 49 7.65 -0.75 11.72
CA ASP A 49 8.66 0.00 12.50
C ASP A 49 8.04 0.71 13.71
N LYS A 50 6.88 1.36 13.52
CA LYS A 50 6.16 2.06 14.61
C LYS A 50 5.56 1.11 15.63
N MET A 51 5.16 -0.09 15.22
CA MET A 51 4.68 -1.09 16.15
C MET A 51 5.83 -1.67 16.96
N GLU A 52 6.95 -1.99 16.32
CA GLU A 52 8.15 -2.47 16.99
C GLU A 52 8.68 -1.44 18.01
N GLU A 53 8.73 -0.16 17.65
CA GLU A 53 9.10 0.94 18.56
C GLU A 53 8.17 1.00 19.79
N LYS A 54 6.85 0.90 19.58
CA LYS A 54 5.88 0.91 20.70
C LYS A 54 5.99 -0.31 21.60
N TYR A 55 6.25 -1.50 21.06
CA TYR A 55 6.46 -2.70 21.86
C TYR A 55 7.76 -2.60 22.67
N ARG A 56 8.83 -2.06 22.07
CA ARG A 56 10.11 -1.85 22.76
C ARG A 56 10.01 -0.79 23.87
N ASP A 57 9.27 0.28 23.65
CA ASP A 57 9.03 1.30 24.68
C ASP A 57 8.11 0.78 25.81
N ALA A 58 7.14 -0.08 25.50
CA ALA A 58 6.30 -0.72 26.51
C ALA A 58 7.11 -1.72 27.38
N ASP A 59 8.04 -2.46 26.78
CA ASP A 59 8.95 -3.38 27.49
C ASP A 59 9.94 -2.62 28.40
N ASN A 60 10.46 -1.46 27.94
CA ASN A 60 11.34 -0.62 28.76
C ASN A 60 10.59 0.22 29.81
N GLY A 61 9.35 0.63 29.55
CA GLY A 61 8.52 1.40 30.49
C GLY A 61 7.99 0.58 31.67
N THR A 62 7.68 -0.70 31.45
CA THR A 62 7.28 -1.62 32.53
C THR A 62 8.44 -1.97 33.47
N ALA A 63 9.68 -1.96 32.99
CA ALA A 63 10.86 -2.13 33.84
C ALA A 63 11.15 -0.93 34.76
N GLN A 64 10.76 0.30 34.37
CA GLN A 64 10.94 1.49 35.21
C GLN A 64 9.84 1.68 36.27
N ASP A 65 8.59 1.31 35.98
CA ASP A 65 7.50 1.42 36.96
C ASP A 65 7.57 0.35 38.06
N GLY A 66 8.08 -0.85 37.76
CA GLY A 66 8.29 -1.91 38.78
C GLY A 66 9.41 -1.63 39.78
N ALA A 67 10.38 -0.79 39.41
CA ALA A 67 11.49 -0.40 40.29
C ALA A 67 11.12 0.75 41.23
N LYS A 68 10.18 1.63 40.84
CA LYS A 68 9.78 2.80 41.64
C LYS A 68 8.74 2.47 42.72
N GLN A 69 7.91 1.44 42.52
CA GLN A 69 6.88 1.04 43.47
C GLN A 69 7.44 0.39 44.76
N ASN A 70 8.70 -0.05 44.77
CA ASN A 70 9.35 -0.68 45.93
C ASN A 70 10.10 0.29 46.86
N SER A 71 10.05 1.61 46.62
CA SER A 71 10.79 2.60 47.42
C SER A 71 9.93 3.53 48.27
N ASP A 72 8.61 3.42 48.24
CA ASP A 72 7.74 4.23 49.09
C ASP A 72 7.69 3.62 50.50
N PRO A 73 8.13 4.33 51.57
CA PRO A 73 8.06 3.79 52.91
C PRO A 73 6.59 3.66 53.35
N LEU A 74 6.21 2.45 53.78
CA LEU A 74 4.91 2.18 54.41
C LEU A 74 4.85 2.94 55.75
N PHE A 75 4.20 4.09 55.76
CA PHE A 75 3.79 4.77 56.98
C PHE A 75 2.61 3.99 57.61
N PHE A 76 2.92 3.22 58.65
CA PHE A 76 1.98 2.70 59.65
C PHE A 76 1.91 3.64 60.85
#